data_AF-A0A7Y0FHU1-F1
#
_entry.id   AF-A0A7Y0FHU1-F1
#
_cell.length_a   1.000
_cell.length_b   1.000
_cell.length_c   1.000
_cell.angle_alpha   90.00
_cell.angle_beta   90.00
_cell.angle_gamma   90.00
#
_symmetry.space_group_name_H-M   'P 1'
#
loop_
_entity.id
_entity.type
_entity.pdbx_description
1 polymer ?
#
loop_
_entity_poly.entity_id
_entity_poly.type
_entity_poly.pdbx_seq_one_letter_code
_entity_poly.pdbx_strand_id
1 'polypeptide(L)'
;MRRIIILIITSISCIFCSSQTKINKSKEIDISITTPLKLETKKEIMYSIKNNSDKTYIIDPYGFAGESYWLLNTKKMNPIQFSRGYYSHDKSDCINDIIIIKSNEKIEKALSLNYRERAIYDYSETGNYVRVVKSNHNKQNSMPLSCKQYIDDLELKGYHFLNDSIVANIPFVK
;
A
#
# COMPACT_ATOMS: atom_id res chain seq x y z
N MET A 1 36.86 -32.83 -43.67
CA MET A 1 36.01 -32.86 -42.46
C MET A 1 35.55 -31.44 -42.13
N ARG A 2 34.28 -31.11 -42.40
CA ARG A 2 33.69 -29.79 -42.15
C ARG A 2 33.25 -29.70 -40.69
N ARG A 3 33.84 -28.79 -39.90
CA ARG A 3 33.37 -28.47 -38.55
C ARG A 3 32.19 -27.50 -38.66
N ILE A 4 31.01 -27.95 -38.26
CA ILE A 4 29.83 -27.09 -38.07
C ILE A 4 29.97 -26.48 -36.68
N ILE A 5 30.15 -25.16 -36.62
CA ILE A 5 30.12 -24.42 -35.36
C ILE A 5 28.67 -23.98 -35.16
N ILE A 6 27.97 -24.62 -34.22
CA ILE A 6 26.63 -24.21 -33.80
C ILE A 6 26.80 -23.12 -32.75
N LEU A 7 26.55 -21.86 -33.14
CA LEU A 7 26.44 -20.75 -32.19
C LEU A 7 25.07 -20.84 -31.51
N ILE A 8 25.08 -21.24 -30.23
CA ILE A 8 23.89 -21.16 -29.37
C ILE A 8 23.84 -19.73 -28.81
N ILE A 9 23.04 -18.87 -29.45
CA ILE A 9 22.69 -17.56 -28.91
C ILE A 9 21.64 -17.78 -27.83
N THR A 10 22.04 -17.84 -26.56
CA THR A 10 21.11 -17.80 -25.44
C THR A 10 20.61 -16.36 -25.31
N SER A 11 19.42 -16.09 -25.84
CA SER A 11 18.68 -14.87 -25.57
C SER A 11 18.36 -14.79 -24.08
N ILE A 12 19.14 -14.01 -23.33
CA ILE A 12 18.78 -13.56 -21.99
C ILE A 12 17.66 -12.53 -22.18
N SER A 13 16.45 -13.03 -22.35
CA SER A 13 15.24 -12.23 -22.26
C SER A 13 15.09 -11.83 -20.79
N CYS A 14 15.63 -10.67 -20.41
CA CYS A 14 15.31 -10.02 -19.14
C CYS A 14 13.83 -9.61 -19.18
N ILE A 15 12.94 -10.57 -18.96
CA ILE A 15 11.54 -10.31 -18.67
C ILE A 15 11.55 -9.67 -17.29
N PHE A 16 11.26 -8.37 -17.22
CA PHE A 16 10.85 -7.74 -15.97
C PHE A 16 9.56 -8.42 -15.51
N CYS A 17 9.68 -9.54 -14.79
CA CYS A 17 8.55 -10.24 -14.22
C CYS A 17 7.97 -9.36 -13.11
N SER A 18 6.79 -8.79 -13.36
CA SER A 18 6.00 -8.20 -12.30
C SER A 18 5.48 -9.31 -11.39
N SER A 19 5.54 -9.11 -10.09
CA SER A 19 5.04 -10.08 -9.11
C SER A 19 4.13 -9.40 -8.10
N GLN A 20 3.02 -10.06 -7.78
CA GLN A 20 2.14 -9.64 -6.70
C GLN A 20 2.76 -10.07 -5.37
N THR A 21 3.03 -9.10 -4.50
CA THR A 21 3.65 -9.32 -3.20
C THR A 21 2.71 -8.85 -2.10
N LYS A 22 2.47 -9.70 -1.10
CA LYS A 22 1.78 -9.33 0.14
C LYS A 22 2.68 -8.45 1.00
N ILE A 23 2.14 -7.33 1.49
CA ILE A 23 2.92 -6.30 2.22
C ILE A 23 2.56 -6.17 3.70
N ASN A 24 1.44 -6.74 4.13
CA ASN A 24 0.94 -6.68 5.51
C ASN A 24 1.18 -7.99 6.28
N LYS A 25 0.98 -7.98 7.60
CA LYS A 25 1.25 -9.12 8.48
C LYS A 25 0.03 -9.98 8.82
N SER A 26 -1.19 -9.45 8.71
CA SER A 26 -2.41 -10.19 9.03
C SER A 26 -2.46 -11.53 8.31
N LYS A 27 -2.97 -12.57 8.97
CA LYS A 27 -3.22 -13.89 8.35
C LYS A 27 -4.60 -13.97 7.70
N GLU A 28 -5.52 -13.12 8.14
CA GLU A 28 -6.93 -13.13 7.71
C GLU A 28 -7.18 -12.15 6.56
N ILE A 29 -6.45 -11.03 6.50
CA ILE A 29 -6.49 -10.08 5.38
C ILE A 29 -5.14 -10.10 4.68
N ASP A 30 -5.14 -10.24 3.35
CA ASP A 30 -3.98 -9.99 2.51
C ASP A 30 -4.12 -8.63 1.85
N ILE A 31 -3.14 -7.76 2.05
CA ILE A 31 -2.95 -6.53 1.29
C ILE A 31 -1.74 -6.76 0.41
N SER A 32 -1.93 -6.76 -0.90
CA SER A 32 -0.91 -7.09 -1.88
C SER A 32 -0.80 -6.04 -2.96
N ILE A 33 0.40 -5.94 -3.55
CA ILE A 33 0.70 -5.00 -4.63
C ILE A 33 1.59 -5.63 -5.67
N THR A 34 1.36 -5.27 -6.94
CA THR A 34 2.21 -5.69 -8.05
C THR A 34 3.42 -4.78 -8.16
N THR A 35 4.61 -5.36 -8.10
CA THR A 35 5.88 -4.62 -8.15
C THR A 35 6.77 -5.10 -9.31
N PRO A 36 7.68 -4.25 -9.82
CA PRO A 36 7.88 -2.86 -9.45
C PRO A 36 6.72 -1.96 -9.93
N LEU A 37 6.45 -0.89 -9.18
CA LEU A 37 5.42 0.09 -9.53
C LEU A 37 5.96 1.16 -10.44
N LYS A 38 5.15 1.69 -11.36
CA LYS A 38 5.55 2.86 -12.11
C LYS A 38 5.49 4.11 -11.22
N LEU A 39 6.54 4.92 -11.25
CA LEU A 39 6.65 6.14 -10.46
C LEU A 39 5.82 7.27 -11.11
N GLU A 40 4.50 7.23 -10.90
CA GLU A 40 3.56 8.25 -11.38
C GLU A 40 3.03 9.10 -10.21
N THR A 41 3.50 10.35 -10.09
CA THR A 41 3.19 11.22 -8.93
C THR A 41 1.72 11.64 -8.80
N LYS A 42 0.90 11.41 -9.84
CA LYS A 42 -0.51 11.81 -9.88
C LYS A 42 -1.48 10.65 -9.77
N LYS A 43 -1.00 9.41 -9.80
CA LYS A 43 -1.87 8.22 -9.81
C LYS A 43 -1.89 7.57 -8.44
N GLU A 44 -3.09 7.31 -7.94
CA GLU A 44 -3.24 6.53 -6.72
C GLU A 44 -2.71 5.11 -6.93
N ILE A 45 -2.06 4.59 -5.89
CA ILE A 45 -1.57 3.23 -5.88
C ILE A 45 -2.71 2.34 -5.42
N MET A 46 -3.15 1.44 -6.31
CA MET A 46 -4.18 0.44 -6.01
C MET A 46 -3.54 -0.78 -5.36
N TYR A 47 -4.20 -1.29 -4.31
CA TYR A 47 -3.82 -2.48 -3.59
C TYR A 47 -4.93 -3.53 -3.73
N SER A 48 -4.49 -4.77 -3.87
CA SER A 48 -5.34 -5.94 -3.82
C SER A 48 -5.59 -6.30 -2.37
N ILE A 49 -6.84 -6.18 -1.92
CA ILE A 49 -7.25 -6.51 -0.56
C ILE A 49 -8.11 -7.76 -0.64
N LYS A 50 -7.66 -8.85 -0.02
CA LYS A 50 -8.37 -10.13 0.03
C LYS A 50 -8.64 -10.52 1.47
N ASN A 51 -9.88 -10.83 1.78
CA ASN A 51 -10.25 -11.45 3.03
C ASN A 51 -10.21 -12.98 2.86
N ASN A 52 -9.38 -13.66 3.63
CA ASN A 52 -9.23 -15.11 3.63
C ASN A 52 -9.97 -15.78 4.79
N SER A 53 -10.70 -15.01 5.60
CA SER A 53 -11.46 -15.50 6.76
C SER A 53 -12.96 -15.57 6.46
N ASP A 54 -13.70 -16.12 7.42
CA ASP A 54 -15.16 -16.17 7.45
C ASP A 54 -15.82 -14.89 8.01
N LYS A 55 -15.02 -13.95 8.53
CA LYS A 55 -15.48 -12.71 9.16
C LYS A 55 -15.63 -11.58 8.13
N THR A 56 -16.33 -10.51 8.51
CA THR A 56 -16.36 -9.25 7.74
C THR A 56 -15.48 -8.21 8.42
N TYR A 57 -14.61 -7.55 7.64
CA TYR A 57 -13.65 -6.58 8.16
C TYR A 57 -14.00 -5.15 7.77
N ILE A 58 -13.70 -4.23 8.69
CA ILE A 58 -13.70 -2.78 8.50
C ILE A 58 -12.26 -2.34 8.34
N ILE A 59 -11.95 -1.66 7.24
CA ILE A 59 -10.62 -1.11 6.95
C ILE A 59 -10.79 0.38 6.67
N ASP A 60 -10.02 1.20 7.39
CA ASP A 60 -9.91 2.62 7.06
C ASP A 60 -8.80 2.78 6.01
N PRO A 61 -9.10 3.25 4.79
CA PRO A 61 -8.10 3.42 3.75
C PRO A 61 -7.00 4.43 4.12
N TYR A 62 -7.25 5.31 5.09
CA TYR A 62 -6.30 6.27 5.65
C TYR A 62 -5.82 5.87 7.05
N GLY A 63 -6.06 4.63 7.47
CA GLY A 63 -5.81 4.20 8.82
C GLY A 63 -4.36 3.84 9.17
N PHE A 64 -3.50 3.63 8.18
CA PHE A 64 -2.11 3.28 8.46
C PHE A 64 -1.31 4.50 8.91
N ALA A 65 -0.72 4.42 10.10
CA ALA A 65 0.12 5.47 10.68
C ALA A 65 1.50 4.92 11.03
N GLY A 66 2.56 5.66 10.71
CA GLY A 66 3.91 5.29 11.10
C GLY A 66 4.97 6.04 10.30
N GLU A 67 5.98 5.30 9.85
CA GLU A 67 7.10 5.80 9.07
C GLU A 67 6.93 5.42 7.60
N SER A 68 7.18 6.38 6.72
CA SER A 68 7.34 6.15 5.30
C SER A 68 8.36 7.14 4.76
N TYR A 69 9.29 6.66 3.95
CA TYR A 69 10.30 7.47 3.29
C TYR A 69 10.81 6.82 2.02
N TRP A 70 11.46 7.62 1.19
CA TRP A 70 11.99 7.17 -0.09
C TRP A 70 13.49 6.99 -0.07
N LEU A 71 13.96 5.97 -0.78
CA LEU A 71 15.35 5.73 -1.09
C LEU A 71 15.56 5.93 -2.60
N LEU A 72 16.66 6.59 -2.96
CA LEU A 72 17.22 6.61 -4.31
C LEU A 72 18.58 5.93 -4.27
N ASN A 73 18.75 4.84 -5.02
CA ASN A 73 20.00 4.06 -5.08
C ASN A 73 20.51 3.72 -3.66
N THR A 74 19.61 3.27 -2.78
CA THR A 74 19.81 2.93 -1.35
C THR A 74 20.00 4.12 -0.38
N LYS A 75 20.15 5.35 -0.86
CA LYS A 75 20.27 6.54 -0.01
C LYS A 75 18.91 7.14 0.29
N LYS A 76 18.66 7.49 1.56
CA LYS A 76 17.44 8.17 1.97
C LYS A 76 17.35 9.54 1.30
N MET A 77 16.22 9.79 0.65
CA MET A 77 15.93 11.06 0.01
C MET A 77 15.49 12.10 1.05
N ASN A 78 15.87 13.35 0.82
CA ASN A 78 15.38 14.48 1.60
C ASN A 78 14.11 15.04 0.92
N PRO A 79 13.03 15.31 1.69
CA PRO A 79 11.87 16.00 1.15
C PRO A 79 12.24 17.41 0.66
N ILE A 80 11.73 17.81 -0.49
CA ILE A 80 11.88 19.18 -1.00
C ILE A 80 10.85 20.13 -0.40
N GLN A 81 9.71 19.60 0.05
CA GLN A 81 8.66 20.33 0.71
C GLN A 81 7.76 19.38 1.50
N PHE A 82 6.88 19.96 2.32
CA PHE A 82 5.83 19.23 3.01
C PHE A 82 4.47 19.84 2.66
N SER A 83 3.48 19.01 2.32
CA SER A 83 2.12 19.48 2.10
C SER A 83 1.54 20.11 3.37
N ARG A 84 0.76 21.18 3.19
CA ARG A 84 0.04 21.88 4.28
C ARG A 84 -1.41 21.39 4.34
N GLY A 85 -1.99 21.37 5.54
CA GLY A 85 -3.35 20.93 5.80
C GLY A 85 -3.44 19.55 6.46
N TYR A 86 -4.59 19.25 7.05
CA TYR A 86 -4.94 17.93 7.57
C TYR A 86 -6.04 17.36 6.68
N TYR A 87 -6.03 16.04 6.49
CA TYR A 87 -7.17 15.33 5.95
C TYR A 87 -8.31 15.49 6.97
N SER A 88 -9.31 16.31 6.62
CA SER A 88 -10.47 16.59 7.46
C SER A 88 -11.64 15.83 6.86
N HIS A 89 -12.00 14.71 7.45
CA HIS A 89 -13.28 14.08 7.12
C HIS A 89 -14.37 14.64 8.01
N ASP A 90 -15.40 15.20 7.38
CA ASP A 90 -16.69 15.25 8.04
C ASP A 90 -17.26 13.83 8.22
N LYS A 91 -18.38 13.70 8.94
CA LYS A 91 -18.97 12.41 9.25
C LYS A 91 -19.41 11.65 7.98
N SER A 92 -19.87 12.35 6.95
CA SER A 92 -20.32 11.74 5.69
C SER A 92 -19.16 11.16 4.89
N ASP A 93 -18.08 11.93 4.73
CA ASP A 93 -16.89 11.50 3.99
C ASP A 93 -16.32 10.22 4.60
N CYS A 94 -16.19 10.20 5.93
CA CYS A 94 -15.63 9.05 6.59
C CYS A 94 -16.49 7.78 6.44
N ILE A 95 -17.82 7.88 6.49
CA ILE A 95 -18.70 6.72 6.25
C ILE A 95 -18.56 6.20 4.82
N ASN A 96 -18.39 7.10 3.86
CA ASN A 96 -18.26 6.75 2.44
C ASN A 96 -16.91 6.11 2.10
N ASP A 97 -15.85 6.48 2.83
CA ASP A 97 -14.49 6.03 2.55
C ASP A 97 -14.12 4.71 3.25
N ILE A 98 -14.77 4.36 4.35
CA ILE A 98 -14.53 3.09 5.04
C ILE A 98 -14.76 1.91 4.08
N ILE A 99 -13.78 1.01 4.04
CA ILE A 99 -13.84 -0.23 3.29
C ILE A 99 -14.47 -1.31 4.18
N ILE A 100 -15.58 -1.88 3.71
CA ILE A 100 -16.14 -3.11 4.26
C ILE A 100 -15.77 -4.25 3.31
N ILE A 101 -15.02 -5.23 3.80
CA ILE A 101 -14.64 -6.42 3.03
C ILE A 101 -15.26 -7.67 3.65
N LYS A 102 -16.16 -8.31 2.90
CA LYS A 102 -16.88 -9.51 3.33
C LYS A 102 -15.97 -10.73 3.34
N SER A 103 -16.46 -11.80 3.97
CA SER A 103 -15.84 -13.13 3.95
C SER A 103 -15.48 -13.55 2.52
N ASN A 104 -14.25 -14.03 2.33
CA ASN A 104 -13.71 -14.50 1.03
C ASN A 104 -13.70 -13.48 -0.12
N GLU A 105 -14.02 -12.21 0.16
CA GLU A 105 -14.06 -11.16 -0.86
C GLU A 105 -12.65 -10.69 -1.24
N LYS A 106 -12.50 -10.31 -2.51
CA LYS A 106 -11.31 -9.65 -3.03
C LYS A 106 -11.71 -8.37 -3.76
N ILE A 107 -11.08 -7.27 -3.38
CA ILE A 107 -11.30 -5.94 -3.99
C ILE A 107 -9.97 -5.28 -4.34
N GLU A 108 -10.02 -4.29 -5.22
CA GLU A 108 -8.91 -3.40 -5.49
C GLU A 108 -9.26 -2.00 -4.97
N LYS A 109 -8.45 -1.47 -4.04
CA LYS A 109 -8.67 -0.14 -3.45
C LYS A 109 -7.36 0.59 -3.19
N ALA A 110 -7.40 1.91 -3.28
CA ALA A 110 -6.30 2.75 -2.85
C ALA A 110 -6.20 2.73 -1.32
N LEU A 111 -4.97 2.70 -0.81
CA LEU A 111 -4.67 2.79 0.62
C LEU A 111 -3.55 3.80 0.83
N SER A 112 -3.70 4.65 1.83
CA SER A 112 -2.59 5.42 2.37
C SER A 112 -1.84 4.55 3.36
N LEU A 113 -0.63 4.11 2.98
CA LEU A 113 0.20 3.30 3.87
C LEU A 113 0.86 4.10 5.01
N ASN A 114 0.76 5.43 4.96
CA ASN A 114 1.09 6.33 6.04
C ASN A 114 0.34 7.66 5.84
N TYR A 115 -0.82 7.84 6.47
CA TYR A 115 -1.63 9.06 6.28
C TYR A 115 -0.95 10.34 6.79
N ARG A 116 0.06 10.19 7.68
CA ARG A 116 0.84 11.31 8.21
C ARG A 116 1.98 11.72 7.28
N GLU A 117 2.30 10.94 6.26
CA GLU A 117 3.35 11.30 5.31
C GLU A 117 2.91 12.51 4.48
N ARG A 118 3.58 13.63 4.70
CA ARG A 118 3.38 14.88 3.96
C ARG A 118 4.57 15.26 3.10
N ALA A 119 5.63 14.47 3.18
CA ALA A 119 6.87 14.72 2.47
C ALA A 119 6.62 14.60 0.96
N ILE A 120 7.04 15.64 0.23
CA ILE A 120 7.08 15.63 -1.23
C ILE A 120 8.55 15.57 -1.61
N TYR A 121 8.88 14.63 -2.49
CA TYR A 121 10.24 14.34 -2.91
C TYR A 121 10.43 14.73 -4.38
N ASP A 122 11.67 15.06 -4.76
CA ASP A 122 12.03 15.24 -6.15
C ASP A 122 12.40 13.89 -6.78
N TYR A 123 11.68 13.49 -7.82
CA TYR A 123 11.88 12.26 -8.59
C TYR A 123 12.54 12.52 -9.95
N SER A 124 13.16 13.68 -10.13
CA SER A 124 13.84 14.10 -11.37
C SER A 124 15.02 13.19 -11.74
N GLU A 125 15.76 12.72 -10.74
CA GLU A 125 16.92 11.85 -10.93
C GLU A 125 16.52 10.47 -11.50
N THR A 126 17.43 9.85 -12.25
CA THR A 126 17.28 8.47 -12.74
C THR A 126 17.93 7.52 -11.74
N GLY A 127 17.26 6.42 -11.41
CA GLY A 127 17.81 5.41 -10.53
C GLY A 127 16.75 4.48 -9.96
N ASN A 128 17.16 3.68 -8.99
CA ASN A 128 16.29 2.72 -8.32
C ASN A 128 15.61 3.40 -7.14
N TYR A 129 14.29 3.60 -7.27
CA TYR A 129 13.46 4.16 -6.21
C TYR A 129 12.83 3.05 -5.38
N VAL A 130 12.88 3.21 -4.06
CA VAL A 130 12.21 2.29 -3.12
C VAL A 130 11.49 3.11 -2.06
N ARG A 131 10.19 2.84 -1.89
CA ARG A 131 9.43 3.35 -0.74
C ARG A 131 9.55 2.37 0.40
N VAL A 132 10.14 2.81 1.51
CA VAL A 132 10.22 2.02 2.75
C VAL A 132 9.03 2.43 3.62
N VAL A 133 8.25 1.46 4.07
CA VAL A 133 7.05 1.68 4.88
C VAL A 133 7.11 0.81 6.14
N LYS A 134 6.83 1.43 7.28
CA LYS A 134 6.60 0.77 8.56
C LYS A 134 5.44 1.45 9.27
N SER A 135 4.25 0.85 9.21
CA SER A 135 3.03 1.46 9.74
C SER A 135 2.10 0.45 10.38
N ASN A 136 1.21 0.94 11.25
CA ASN A 136 0.19 0.15 11.92
C ASN A 136 -1.20 0.72 11.60
N HIS A 137 -2.18 -0.16 11.50
CA HIS A 137 -3.59 0.15 11.36
C HIS A 137 -4.34 -0.43 12.56
N ASN A 138 -4.95 0.43 13.37
CA ASN A 138 -5.77 0.05 14.52
C ASN A 138 -6.60 1.23 15.00
N LYS A 139 -7.68 0.99 15.75
CA LYS A 139 -8.62 2.04 16.18
C LYS A 139 -7.96 3.25 16.85
N GLN A 140 -6.84 3.08 17.57
CA GLN A 140 -6.16 4.17 18.25
C GLN A 140 -5.46 5.12 17.27
N ASN A 141 -4.89 4.57 16.19
CA ASN A 141 -4.08 5.32 15.23
C ASN A 141 -4.85 5.74 13.98
N SER A 142 -5.86 4.95 13.58
CA SER A 142 -6.59 5.10 12.32
C SER A 142 -7.92 5.82 12.49
N MET A 143 -8.69 5.53 13.55
CA MET A 143 -10.10 5.92 13.60
C MET A 143 -10.29 7.44 13.70
N PRO A 144 -10.88 8.10 12.67
CA PRO A 144 -11.29 9.48 12.79
C PRO A 144 -12.38 9.59 13.86
N LEU A 145 -12.29 10.58 14.75
CA LEU A 145 -13.30 10.79 15.80
C LEU A 145 -14.72 10.91 15.21
N SER A 146 -14.83 11.48 14.01
CA SER A 146 -16.10 11.62 13.27
C SER A 146 -16.76 10.29 12.88
N CYS A 147 -15.99 9.21 12.77
CA CYS A 147 -16.47 7.87 12.39
C CYS A 147 -16.70 6.92 13.56
N LYS A 148 -16.31 7.31 14.77
CA LYS A 148 -16.26 6.40 15.91
C LYS A 148 -17.57 5.66 16.14
N GLN A 149 -18.68 6.40 16.21
CA GLN A 149 -19.99 5.81 16.48
C GLN A 149 -20.41 4.82 15.39
N TYR A 150 -20.16 5.13 14.11
CA TYR A 150 -20.53 4.25 13.01
C TYR A 150 -19.73 2.94 13.04
N ILE A 151 -18.43 3.01 13.32
CA ILE A 151 -17.58 1.82 13.47
C ILE A 151 -18.03 0.99 14.68
N ASP A 152 -18.27 1.63 15.82
CA ASP A 152 -18.75 0.94 17.03
C ASP A 152 -20.08 0.21 16.75
N ASP A 153 -21.02 0.84 16.02
CA ASP A 153 -22.30 0.25 15.62
C ASP A 153 -22.13 -0.95 14.68
N LEU A 154 -21.14 -0.93 13.79
CA LEU A 154 -20.81 -2.07 12.92
C LEU A 154 -20.20 -3.22 13.73
N GLU A 155 -19.33 -2.94 14.69
CA GLU A 155 -18.74 -3.99 15.51
C GLU A 155 -19.76 -4.66 16.43
N LEU A 156 -20.75 -3.92 16.94
CA LEU A 156 -21.90 -4.50 17.63
C LEU A 156 -22.71 -5.48 16.75
N LYS A 157 -22.63 -5.33 15.42
CA LYS A 157 -23.23 -6.25 14.44
C LYS A 157 -22.31 -7.41 14.04
N GLY A 158 -21.13 -7.53 14.67
CA GLY A 158 -20.17 -8.61 14.42
C GLY A 158 -19.13 -8.31 13.35
N TYR A 159 -18.98 -7.05 12.93
CA TYR A 159 -17.90 -6.65 12.03
C TYR A 159 -16.59 -6.51 12.84
N HIS A 160 -15.45 -6.71 12.19
CA HIS A 160 -14.15 -6.65 12.85
C HIS A 160 -13.31 -5.50 12.30
N PHE A 161 -12.95 -4.53 13.15
CA PHE A 161 -12.02 -3.49 12.74
C PHE A 161 -10.61 -4.08 12.56
N LEU A 162 -9.99 -3.85 11.41
CA LEU A 162 -8.67 -4.39 11.10
C LEU A 162 -7.63 -3.89 12.11
N ASN A 163 -6.89 -4.82 12.70
CA ASN A 163 -5.69 -4.55 13.48
C ASN A 163 -4.50 -5.20 12.77
N ASP A 164 -3.65 -4.39 12.15
CA ASP A 164 -2.59 -4.90 11.28
C ASP A 164 -1.37 -3.97 11.22
N SER A 165 -0.30 -4.45 10.59
CA SER A 165 0.90 -3.69 10.33
C SER A 165 1.49 -4.00 8.96
N ILE A 166 2.13 -3.01 8.38
CA ILE A 166 2.89 -3.12 7.13
C ILE A 166 4.35 -2.85 7.45
N VAL A 167 5.22 -3.72 6.95
CA VAL A 167 6.69 -3.54 6.96
C VAL A 167 7.18 -3.96 5.59
N ALA A 168 7.38 -3.01 4.70
CA ALA A 168 7.61 -3.29 3.28
C ALA A 168 8.62 -2.34 2.64
N ASN A 169 9.38 -2.89 1.70
CA ASN A 169 10.21 -2.15 0.74
C ASN A 169 9.55 -2.30 -0.63
N ILE A 170 8.97 -1.23 -1.15
CA ILE A 170 8.19 -1.25 -2.38
C ILE A 170 9.05 -0.62 -3.49
N PRO A 171 9.52 -1.41 -4.48
CA PRO A 171 10.35 -0.88 -5.56
C PRO A 171 9.51 -0.19 -6.62
N PHE A 172 10.07 0.90 -7.17
CA PHE A 172 9.48 1.68 -8.26
C PHE A 172 10.43 1.75 -9.45
N VAL A 173 9.85 1.76 -10.65
CA VAL A 173 10.51 2.00 -11.93
C VAL A 173 10.01 3.31 -12.53
N LYS A 174 10.90 4.02 -13.20
CA LYS A 174 10.59 5.25 -13.92
C LYS A 174 10.25 4.94 -15.38
#